data_AF-A0A9D2C204-F1
#
_entry.id   AF-A0A9D2C204-F1
#
_cell.length_a   1.000
_cell.length_b   1.000
_cell.length_c   1.000
_cell.angle_alpha   90.00
_cell.angle_beta   90.00
_cell.angle_gamma   90.00
#
_symmetry.space_group_name_H-M   'P 1'
#
loop_
_entity.id
_entity.type
_entity.pdbx_description
1 polymer ?
#
loop_
_entity_poly.entity_id
_entity_poly.type
_entity_poly.pdbx_seq_one_letter_code
_entity_poly.pdbx_strand_id
1 'polypeptide(L)'
;LKERDFPGFLSRVVASGRSSALCLQNLYSCSDPAHQGLTLALALSESILAGKGAWRVHGGGFAGTIQAFVPREMLETYRAQIEAVFGEGACHVLSVRSAGGVRVKLTKM
;
A
#
# COMPACT_ATOMS: atom_id res chain seq x y z
N LEU A 1 -17.96 -0.03 4.11
CA LEU A 1 -18.15 1.44 3.95
C LEU A 1 -19.61 1.88 3.88
N LYS A 2 -20.48 1.29 3.06
CA LYS A 2 -21.93 1.62 3.05
C LYS A 2 -22.57 1.47 4.44
N GLU A 3 -22.17 0.43 5.17
CA GLU A 3 -22.57 0.16 6.56
C GLU A 3 -21.74 0.93 7.61
N ARG A 4 -20.89 1.87 7.19
CA ARG A 4 -19.97 2.65 8.05
C ARG A 4 -19.00 1.83 8.93
N ASP A 5 -18.90 0.52 8.70
CA ASP A 5 -17.88 -0.33 9.30
C ASP A 5 -16.50 -0.13 8.62
N PHE A 6 -15.68 0.72 9.21
CA PHE A 6 -14.29 0.95 8.81
C PHE A 6 -13.32 -0.12 9.34
N PRO A 7 -13.43 -0.59 10.61
CA PRO A 7 -12.61 -1.70 11.10
C PRO A 7 -12.75 -2.96 10.25
N GLY A 8 -13.97 -3.36 9.88
CA GLY A 8 -14.20 -4.51 9.01
C GLY A 8 -13.67 -4.30 7.59
N PHE A 9 -13.66 -3.05 7.09
CA PHE A 9 -12.98 -2.72 5.84
C PHE A 9 -11.46 -2.97 5.94
N LEU A 10 -10.80 -2.47 6.99
CA LEU A 10 -9.36 -2.69 7.20
C LEU A 10 -9.03 -4.18 7.35
N SER A 11 -9.86 -4.93 8.09
CA SER A 11 -9.72 -6.39 8.22
C SER A 11 -9.77 -7.10 6.86
N ARG A 12 -10.71 -6.72 5.99
CA ARG A 12 -10.80 -7.26 4.62
C ARG A 12 -9.61 -6.86 3.75
N VAL A 13 -9.05 -5.66 3.94
CA VAL A 13 -7.81 -5.25 3.25
C VAL A 13 -6.64 -6.16 3.67
N VAL A 14 -6.45 -6.40 4.96
CA VAL A 14 -5.41 -7.32 5.46
C VAL A 14 -5.63 -8.75 4.94
N ALA A 15 -6.87 -9.24 4.96
CA ALA A 15 -7.20 -10.57 4.42
C ALA A 15 -6.85 -10.67 2.92
N SER A 16 -7.10 -9.60 2.14
CA SER A 16 -6.69 -9.51 0.74
C SER A 16 -5.16 -9.50 0.58
N GLY A 17 -4.44 -8.75 1.43
CA GLY A 17 -2.97 -8.75 1.46
C GLY A 17 -2.39 -10.14 1.75
N ARG A 18 -2.90 -10.83 2.78
CA ARG A 18 -2.47 -12.18 3.15
C ARG A 18 -2.81 -13.22 2.07
N SER A 19 -4.00 -13.15 1.50
CA SER A 19 -4.38 -14.02 0.37
C SER A 19 -3.45 -13.81 -0.83
N SER A 20 -3.07 -12.55 -1.11
CA SER A 20 -2.08 -12.24 -2.15
C SER A 20 -0.73 -12.89 -1.84
N ALA A 21 -0.20 -12.68 -0.63
CA ALA A 21 1.08 -13.25 -0.18
C ALA A 21 1.14 -14.78 -0.30
N LEU A 22 0.01 -15.46 -0.09
CA LEU A 22 -0.07 -16.93 -0.13
C LEU A 22 -0.36 -17.49 -1.52
N CYS A 23 -1.17 -16.81 -2.33
CA CYS A 23 -1.78 -17.40 -3.52
C CYS A 23 -1.37 -16.75 -4.83
N LEU A 24 -0.91 -15.48 -4.83
CA LEU A 24 -0.57 -14.79 -6.07
C LEU A 24 0.81 -15.18 -6.57
N GLN A 25 0.85 -15.68 -7.81
CA GLN A 25 2.09 -15.99 -8.53
C GLN A 25 2.75 -14.75 -9.15
N ASN A 26 2.08 -13.59 -9.09
CA ASN A 26 2.58 -12.33 -9.65
C ASN A 26 3.12 -11.37 -8.56
N LEU A 27 3.68 -11.88 -7.46
CA LEU A 27 4.38 -11.02 -6.49
C LEU A 27 5.84 -10.75 -6.89
N TYR A 28 6.40 -11.60 -7.74
CA TYR A 28 7.72 -11.44 -8.33
C TYR A 28 7.72 -12.17 -9.67
N SER A 29 8.70 -11.88 -10.53
CA SER A 29 8.81 -12.57 -11.80
C SER A 29 9.55 -13.89 -11.64
N CYS A 30 9.04 -14.98 -12.22
CA CYS A 30 9.78 -16.25 -12.29
C CYS A 30 11.06 -16.14 -13.13
N SER A 31 11.15 -15.14 -14.03
CA SER A 31 12.37 -14.84 -14.79
C SER A 31 13.43 -14.12 -13.97
N ASP A 32 13.05 -13.55 -12.83
CA ASP A 32 13.92 -12.79 -11.93
C ASP A 32 13.48 -12.97 -10.47
N PRO A 33 13.63 -14.18 -9.91
CA PRO A 33 13.14 -14.50 -8.58
C PRO A 33 13.94 -13.82 -7.46
N ALA A 34 15.06 -13.17 -7.77
CA ALA A 34 15.86 -12.42 -6.79
C ALA A 34 15.18 -11.09 -6.43
N HIS A 35 14.39 -10.51 -7.34
CA HIS A 35 13.71 -9.24 -7.15
C HIS A 35 12.29 -9.43 -6.60
N GLN A 36 12.15 -9.50 -5.28
CA GLN A 36 10.89 -9.78 -4.58
C GLN A 36 10.32 -8.56 -3.83
N GLY A 37 10.32 -7.40 -4.47
CA GLY A 37 9.97 -6.13 -3.84
C GLY A 37 8.58 -6.13 -3.18
N LEU A 38 7.55 -6.63 -3.87
CA LEU A 38 6.20 -6.73 -3.30
C LEU A 38 6.16 -7.69 -2.10
N THR A 39 6.71 -8.90 -2.22
CA THR A 39 6.72 -9.87 -1.12
C THR A 39 7.34 -9.28 0.14
N LEU A 40 8.49 -8.62 0.00
CA LEU A 40 9.18 -7.96 1.11
C LEU A 40 8.35 -6.80 1.68
N ALA A 41 7.74 -5.97 0.84
CA ALA A 41 6.94 -4.84 1.29
C ALA A 41 5.70 -5.27 2.09
N LEU A 42 5.04 -6.36 1.68
CA LEU A 42 3.91 -6.95 2.40
C LEU A 42 4.35 -7.48 3.77
N ALA A 43 5.47 -8.23 3.83
CA ALA A 43 6.02 -8.77 5.08
C ALA A 43 6.43 -7.66 6.06
N LEU A 44 7.10 -6.62 5.57
CA LEU A 44 7.43 -5.44 6.38
C LEU A 44 6.17 -4.74 6.88
N SER A 45 5.18 -4.54 6.02
CA SER A 45 3.93 -3.87 6.43
C SER A 45 3.19 -4.62 7.52
N GLU A 46 3.15 -5.95 7.46
CA GLU A 46 2.59 -6.79 8.53
C GLU A 46 3.33 -6.58 9.85
N SER A 47 4.67 -6.62 9.80
CA SER A 47 5.52 -6.46 10.98
C SER A 47 5.40 -5.07 11.62
N ILE A 48 5.46 -4.01 10.81
CA ILE A 48 5.46 -2.62 11.28
C ILE A 48 4.09 -2.23 11.84
N LEU A 49 3.01 -2.59 11.14
CA LEU A 49 1.67 -2.19 11.53
C LEU A 49 1.12 -3.05 12.67
N ALA A 50 1.55 -4.30 12.80
CA ALA A 50 1.22 -5.18 13.93
C ALA A 50 -0.28 -5.17 14.31
N GLY A 51 -1.16 -5.23 13.30
CA GLY A 51 -2.62 -5.20 13.46
C GLY A 51 -3.27 -3.83 13.68
N LYS A 52 -2.49 -2.74 13.76
CA LYS A 52 -3.01 -1.37 13.93
C LYS A 52 -3.37 -0.68 12.62
N GLY A 53 -2.93 -1.23 11.49
CA GLY A 53 -3.22 -0.73 10.15
C GLY A 53 -3.62 -1.86 9.21
N ALA A 54 -3.68 -1.54 7.92
CA ALA A 54 -3.95 -2.53 6.88
C ALA A 54 -3.05 -2.34 5.67
N TRP A 55 -2.84 -3.40 4.90
CA TRP A 55 -1.97 -3.38 3.73
C TRP A 55 -2.43 -4.41 2.70
N ARG A 56 -2.15 -4.17 1.43
CA ARG A 56 -2.38 -5.11 0.32
C ARG A 56 -1.56 -4.74 -0.91
N VAL A 57 -1.45 -5.66 -1.85
CA VAL A 57 -0.99 -5.36 -3.20
C VAL A 57 -1.90 -4.32 -3.86
N HIS A 58 -1.33 -3.39 -4.62
CA HIS A 58 -2.04 -2.39 -5.40
C HIS A 58 -1.51 -2.35 -6.84
N GLY A 59 -2.43 -2.37 -7.81
CA GLY A 59 -2.09 -2.48 -9.23
C GLY A 59 -2.01 -3.94 -9.71
N GLY A 60 -1.29 -4.16 -10.82
CA GLY A 60 -1.27 -5.45 -11.54
C GLY A 60 -0.32 -6.52 -11.00
N GLY A 61 0.48 -6.23 -9.97
CA GLY A 61 1.52 -7.13 -9.44
C GLY A 61 2.94 -6.87 -10.01
N PHE A 62 3.87 -7.78 -9.73
CA PHE A 62 5.30 -7.77 -10.08
C PHE A 62 6.06 -6.57 -9.51
N ALA A 63 6.53 -5.65 -10.36
CA ALA A 63 7.18 -4.40 -9.94
C ALA A 63 6.19 -3.34 -9.40
N GLY A 64 4.97 -3.76 -9.05
CA GLY A 64 3.89 -2.90 -8.60
C GLY A 64 4.11 -2.34 -7.19
N THR A 65 3.07 -1.68 -6.70
CA THR A 65 3.07 -1.01 -5.39
C THR A 65 2.25 -1.77 -4.36
N ILE A 66 2.48 -1.50 -3.09
CA ILE A 66 1.51 -1.83 -2.04
C ILE A 66 0.70 -0.58 -1.69
N GLN A 67 -0.51 -0.78 -1.18
CA GLN A 67 -1.29 0.27 -0.53
C GLN A 67 -1.42 -0.08 0.94
N ALA A 68 -1.02 0.85 1.80
CA ALA A 68 -1.14 0.74 3.25
C ALA A 68 -2.06 1.82 3.82
N PHE A 69 -2.84 1.44 4.83
CA PHE A 69 -3.66 2.30 5.68
C PHE A 69 -2.98 2.34 7.04
N VAL A 70 -2.37 3.47 7.36
CA VAL A 70 -1.47 3.65 8.51
C VAL A 70 -2.11 4.64 9.47
N PRO A 71 -2.22 4.32 10.79
CA PRO A 71 -2.60 5.31 11.80
C PRO A 71 -1.68 6.53 11.76
N ARG A 72 -2.23 7.72 11.99
CA ARG A 72 -1.50 8.99 11.79
C ARG A 72 -0.24 9.05 12.66
N GLU A 73 -0.33 8.56 13.89
CA GLU A 73 0.75 8.49 14.86
C GLU A 73 1.89 7.52 14.45
N MET A 74 1.63 6.61 13.51
CA MET A 74 2.63 5.66 12.99
C MET A 74 3.18 6.06 11.62
N LEU A 75 2.65 7.13 11.00
CA LEU A 75 2.93 7.46 9.60
C LEU A 75 4.42 7.68 9.33
N GLU A 76 5.08 8.52 10.13
CA GLU A 76 6.49 8.85 9.94
C GLU A 76 7.38 7.63 10.16
N THR A 77 7.11 6.83 11.21
CA THR A 77 7.84 5.58 11.48
C THR A 77 7.67 4.58 10.35
N TYR A 78 6.44 4.38 9.87
CA TYR A 78 6.15 3.46 8.77
C TYR A 78 6.88 3.89 7.50
N ARG A 79 6.80 5.17 7.14
CA ARG A 79 7.48 5.72 5.97
C ARG A 79 9.00 5.52 6.06
N ALA A 80 9.60 5.91 7.19
CA ALA A 80 11.04 5.79 7.39
C ALA A 80 11.53 4.35 7.28
N GLN A 81 10.80 3.38 7.85
CA GLN A 81 11.19 1.97 7.80
C GLN A 81 11.02 1.36 6.41
N ILE A 82 9.99 1.76 5.66
CA ILE A 82 9.83 1.33 4.26
C ILE A 82 10.93 1.92 3.38
N GLU A 83 11.21 3.24 3.49
CA GLU A 83 12.25 3.90 2.69
C GLU A 83 13.67 3.41 3.06
N ALA A 84 13.91 2.98 4.30
CA ALA A 84 15.19 2.37 4.68
C ALA A 84 15.50 1.07 3.91
N VAL A 85 14.47 0.37 3.40
CA VAL A 85 14.63 -0.86 2.63
C VAL A 85 14.55 -0.61 1.13
N PHE A 86 13.62 0.25 0.69
CA PHE A 86 13.33 0.46 -0.73
C PHE A 86 13.96 1.71 -1.34
N GLY A 87 14.63 2.53 -0.52
CA GLY A 87 15.23 3.80 -0.93
C GLY A 87 14.36 5.01 -0.61
N GLU A 88 15.03 6.16 -0.48
CA GLU A 88 14.39 7.45 -0.25
C GLU A 88 13.34 7.74 -1.34
N GLY A 89 12.17 8.20 -0.91
CA GLY A 89 11.07 8.53 -1.83
C GLY A 89 10.27 7.34 -2.35
N ALA A 90 10.54 6.11 -1.91
CA ALA A 90 9.73 4.93 -2.30
C ALA A 90 8.34 4.89 -1.63
N CYS A 91 8.12 5.67 -0.57
CA CYS A 91 6.85 5.69 0.17
C CYS A 91 6.15 7.05 0.02
N HIS A 92 4.95 7.06 -0.56
CA HIS A 92 4.19 8.28 -0.82
C HIS A 92 2.93 8.35 0.05
N VAL A 93 2.77 9.48 0.75
CA VAL A 93 1.54 9.77 1.50
C VAL A 93 0.47 10.26 0.53
N LEU A 94 -0.62 9.50 0.41
CA LEU A 94 -1.72 9.82 -0.47
C LEU A 94 -2.86 10.51 0.28
N SER A 95 -3.51 11.47 -0.38
CA SER A 95 -4.76 12.07 0.08
C SER A 95 -5.90 11.76 -0.89
N VAL A 96 -7.07 11.42 -0.35
CA VAL A 96 -8.26 11.20 -1.16
C VAL A 96 -8.88 12.55 -1.49
N ARG A 97 -8.98 12.87 -2.78
CA ARG A 97 -9.67 14.08 -3.25
C ARG A 97 -11.16 13.80 -3.41
N SER A 98 -11.99 14.81 -3.14
CA SER A 98 -13.45 14.73 -3.30
C SER A 98 -13.89 14.72 -4.77
N ALA A 99 -13.02 15.15 -5.69
CA ALA A 99 -13.27 15.17 -7.12
C ALA A 99 -12.20 14.38 -7.89
N GLY A 100 -12.63 13.74 -8.98
CA GLY A 100 -11.75 13.10 -9.96
C GLY A 100 -11.19 14.11 -10.96
N GLY A 101 -11.12 13.74 -12.25
CA GLY A 101 -10.76 14.68 -13.31
C GLY A 101 -11.79 15.82 -13.41
N VAL A 102 -11.34 17.07 -13.32
CA VAL A 102 -12.18 18.26 -13.43
C VAL A 102 -11.62 19.20 -14.50
N ARG A 103 -12.52 19.89 -15.22
CA ARG A 103 -12.12 20.94 -16.17
C ARG A 103 -11.63 22.16 -15.40
N VAL A 104 -10.37 22.51 -15.57
CA VAL A 104 -9.77 23.73 -15.00
C VAL A 104 -9.92 24.87 -16.01
N LYS A 105 -10.42 26.03 -15.56
CA LYS A 105 -10.36 27.27 -16.34
C LYS A 105 -9.05 27.97 -15.99
N LEU A 106 -8.15 28.11 -16.96
CA LEU A 106 -6.94 28.89 -16.80
C LEU A 106 -7.32 30.37 -16.91
N THR A 107 -7.30 31.09 -15.79
CA THR A 107 -7.36 32.55 -15.80
C THR A 107 -5.95 33.06 -16.12
N LYS A 108 -5.77 33.82 -17.20
CA LYS A 108 -4.48 34.48 -17.47
C LYS A 108 -4.13 35.38 -16.27
N MET A 109 -2.92 35.19 -15.72
CA MET A 109 -2.32 36.12 -14.75
C MET A 109 -2.01 37.45 -15.41
#